data_AF-A0A2R3MSP5-F1
#
_entry.id   AF-A0A2R3MSP5-F1
#
_cell.length_a   1.000
_cell.length_b   1.000
_cell.length_c   1.000
_cell.angle_alpha   90.00
_cell.angle_beta   90.00
_cell.angle_gamma   90.00
#
_symmetry.space_group_name_H-M   'P 1'
#
loop_
_entity.id
_entity.type
_entity.pdbx_description
1 polymer ?
#
loop_
_entity_poly.entity_id
_entity_poly.type
_entity_poly.pdbx_seq_one_letter_code
_entity_poly.pdbx_strand_id
1 'polypeptide(L)'
;MKHIPIFFLFFCLFFSACSEESLPPEPKPKPQPEVEEPQPKPEPEEVVTNVLPALNVVGRYLKNEKGEIVNLHGFTQTYSPFFNNNAWNNYDVQACLAYNKRMVDEILAAGWKFDFVRMHLDPYWSDDPDMKSVRYEGHERFSEARFRKYLDALFVPMAEYFISKGLYVVMRPPGVCPHADPYKGIELGDSYQFFLLKVWDIVAQHTKLKNNTGVMFELANEPVNIKGTDGTYGSWGDGHFKNLKLYFQEIVNKVRKHCRNVIWVPGLGYQSLYAGYAKHRIEGENIGFAVHCYPGWYGSDAEEDSAEGIGASVGGGYESFLRGWKAQVGPVSAFAPIMVTEIDWAPKKYNATWGKSITGVAGGKGFGANFKRIADDEGNVSWLFFTTRSHELAAFKDVEGTPGNYTFLNDPEACAWPIYHWFKEYAEAKNNN
;
A
#
# COMPACT_ATOMS: atom_id res chain seq x y z
N MET A 1 -12.09 37.13 46.12
CA MET A 1 -11.87 38.56 45.75
C MET A 1 -12.27 38.69 44.29
N LYS A 2 -13.49 39.15 43.98
CA LYS A 2 -13.87 40.56 43.71
C LYS A 2 -13.02 41.22 42.60
N HIS A 3 -13.65 41.44 41.44
CA HIS A 3 -13.74 42.71 40.65
C HIS A 3 -12.44 43.45 40.28
N ILE A 4 -12.19 44.04 39.10
CA ILE A 4 -13.01 44.67 38.04
C ILE A 4 -12.06 45.03 36.84
N PRO A 5 -12.59 45.27 35.62
CA PRO A 5 -11.85 45.52 34.36
C PRO A 5 -11.50 47.00 34.11
N ILE A 6 -10.63 47.30 33.14
CA ILE A 6 -10.48 48.65 32.56
C ILE A 6 -10.34 48.60 31.03
N PHE A 7 -11.27 49.28 30.39
CA PHE A 7 -11.34 49.71 28.99
C PHE A 7 -10.59 51.04 28.87
N PHE A 8 -9.85 51.30 27.79
CA PHE A 8 -9.69 52.67 27.29
C PHE A 8 -9.52 52.70 25.78
N LEU A 9 -10.47 53.38 25.15
CA LEU A 9 -10.52 53.81 23.76
C LEU A 9 -10.03 55.27 23.76
N PHE A 10 -9.15 55.68 22.85
CA PHE A 10 -9.14 57.08 22.40
C PHE A 10 -8.66 57.21 20.95
N PHE A 11 -9.27 58.19 20.31
CA PHE A 11 -9.44 58.43 18.90
C PHE A 11 -8.64 59.71 18.52
N CYS A 12 -8.45 59.92 17.22
CA CYS A 12 -8.22 61.20 16.51
C CYS A 12 -6.80 61.76 16.22
N LEU A 13 -6.56 61.83 14.89
CA LEU A 13 -6.32 63.03 14.05
C LEU A 13 -4.90 63.37 13.57
N PHE A 14 -4.75 63.12 12.26
CA PHE A 14 -4.08 63.89 11.19
C PHE A 14 -3.42 65.24 11.50
N PHE A 15 -2.23 65.41 10.93
CA PHE A 15 -1.87 66.62 10.19
C PHE A 15 -1.11 66.25 8.91
N SER A 16 -1.65 66.70 7.77
CA SER A 16 -0.98 66.79 6.47
C SER A 16 0.04 67.93 6.47
N ALA A 17 1.11 67.76 5.70
CA ALA A 17 1.74 68.85 4.95
C ALA A 17 2.42 68.30 3.68
N CYS A 18 2.30 69.07 2.61
CA CYS A 18 2.45 68.73 1.20
C CYS A 18 3.89 68.86 0.67
N SER A 19 4.20 68.18 -0.44
CA SER A 19 4.88 68.84 -1.58
C SER A 19 4.58 68.17 -2.92
N GLU A 20 4.66 68.99 -3.96
CA GLU A 20 4.07 68.92 -5.31
C GLU A 20 4.52 67.79 -6.26
N GLU A 21 3.47 67.17 -6.79
CA GLU A 21 3.14 66.73 -8.16
C GLU A 21 4.07 67.03 -9.36
N SER A 22 4.29 66.01 -10.20
CA SER A 22 4.45 66.18 -11.65
C SER A 22 3.66 65.09 -12.38
N LEU A 23 2.85 65.52 -13.36
CA LEU A 23 1.90 64.69 -14.11
C LEU A 23 2.57 63.92 -15.27
N PRO A 24 2.16 62.67 -15.53
CA PRO A 24 2.63 61.90 -16.68
C PRO A 24 1.94 62.34 -18.01
N PRO A 25 2.60 62.15 -19.16
CA PRO A 25 2.14 62.66 -20.45
C PRO A 25 0.90 61.94 -21.04
N GLU A 26 0.14 62.69 -21.83
CA GLU A 26 -1.10 62.28 -22.52
C GLU A 26 -0.92 61.17 -23.58
N PRO A 27 -1.99 60.39 -23.85
CA PRO A 27 -1.96 59.18 -24.69
C PRO A 27 -1.99 59.49 -26.19
N LYS A 28 -1.28 58.66 -26.97
CA LYS A 28 -1.31 58.70 -28.45
C LYS A 28 -2.65 58.15 -29.00
N PRO A 29 -3.10 58.58 -30.21
CA PRO A 29 -4.36 58.15 -30.81
C PRO A 29 -4.36 56.65 -31.16
N LYS A 30 -5.52 56.00 -30.96
CA LYS A 30 -5.74 54.56 -31.19
C LYS A 30 -5.74 54.20 -32.69
N PRO A 31 -5.05 53.12 -33.10
CA PRO A 31 -5.31 52.45 -34.37
C PRO A 31 -6.71 51.81 -34.37
N GLN A 32 -7.36 51.74 -35.53
CA GLN A 32 -8.63 51.02 -35.74
C GLN A 32 -8.50 49.54 -35.34
N PRO A 33 -9.59 48.88 -34.88
CA PRO A 33 -9.54 47.48 -34.53
C PRO A 33 -9.35 46.64 -35.80
N GLU A 34 -8.21 45.95 -35.84
CA GLU A 34 -7.97 44.84 -36.75
C GLU A 34 -8.94 43.72 -36.37
N VAL A 35 -9.62 43.14 -37.35
CA VAL A 35 -10.53 42.01 -37.14
C VAL A 35 -9.66 40.84 -36.70
N GLU A 36 -9.70 40.50 -35.41
CA GLU A 36 -9.10 39.26 -34.91
C GLU A 36 -9.83 38.08 -35.59
N GLU A 37 -9.10 37.35 -36.42
CA GLU A 37 -9.53 36.01 -36.83
C GLU A 37 -9.77 35.18 -35.54
N PRO A 38 -10.84 34.37 -35.49
CA PRO A 38 -11.15 33.60 -34.31
C PRO A 38 -9.95 32.71 -33.97
N GLN A 39 -9.37 32.92 -32.79
CA GLN A 39 -8.33 32.05 -32.28
C GLN A 39 -8.84 30.60 -32.35
N PRO A 40 -8.04 29.65 -32.88
CA PRO A 40 -8.42 28.26 -32.84
C PRO A 40 -8.70 27.90 -31.39
N LYS A 41 -9.89 27.32 -31.16
CA LYS A 41 -10.27 26.75 -29.87
C LYS A 41 -9.08 25.95 -29.35
N PRO A 42 -8.64 26.10 -28.09
CA PRO A 42 -7.60 25.24 -27.57
C PRO A 42 -8.04 23.81 -27.84
N GLU A 43 -7.21 23.07 -28.56
CA GLU A 43 -7.40 21.63 -28.73
C GLU A 43 -7.60 21.06 -27.32
N PRO A 44 -8.59 20.17 -27.12
CA PRO A 44 -8.74 19.54 -25.82
C PRO A 44 -7.38 18.97 -25.46
N GLU A 45 -6.83 19.38 -24.31
CA GLU A 45 -5.59 18.81 -23.77
C GLU A 45 -5.68 17.30 -23.99
N GLU A 46 -4.75 16.76 -24.79
CA GLU A 46 -4.60 15.32 -24.86
C GLU A 46 -4.47 14.86 -23.42
N VAL A 47 -5.47 14.12 -22.95
CA VAL A 47 -5.34 13.36 -21.72
C VAL A 47 -4.25 12.35 -22.04
N VAL A 48 -3.00 12.72 -21.78
CA VAL A 48 -1.89 11.79 -21.73
C VAL A 48 -2.22 10.91 -20.54
N THR A 49 -3.00 9.86 -20.80
CA THR A 49 -3.08 8.73 -19.91
C THR A 49 -1.65 8.19 -19.92
N ASN A 50 -0.86 8.53 -18.91
CA ASN A 50 0.40 7.85 -18.63
C ASN A 50 0.01 6.41 -18.27
N VAL A 51 -0.19 5.59 -19.30
CA VAL A 51 -0.51 4.17 -19.18
C VAL A 51 0.81 3.51 -18.83
N LEU A 52 0.99 3.20 -17.55
CA LEU A 52 2.06 2.31 -17.11
C LEU A 52 2.06 1.05 -17.98
N PRO A 53 3.23 0.49 -18.35
CA PRO A 53 3.28 -0.72 -19.18
C PRO A 53 2.37 -1.82 -18.64
N ALA A 54 1.65 -2.50 -19.54
CA ALA A 54 0.79 -3.59 -19.09
C ALA A 54 1.63 -4.73 -18.50
N LEU A 55 1.25 -5.18 -17.30
CA LEU A 55 1.88 -6.31 -16.64
C LEU A 55 0.96 -7.53 -16.67
N ASN A 56 1.52 -8.68 -17.03
CA ASN A 56 0.82 -9.95 -17.08
C ASN A 56 1.63 -11.04 -16.37
N VAL A 57 0.92 -12.06 -15.87
CA VAL A 57 1.56 -13.24 -15.30
C VAL A 57 1.86 -14.23 -16.41
N VAL A 58 3.14 -14.58 -16.57
CA VAL A 58 3.63 -15.55 -17.54
C VAL A 58 4.51 -16.58 -16.83
N GLY A 59 3.99 -17.79 -16.68
CA GLY A 59 4.60 -18.80 -15.81
C GLY A 59 4.71 -18.26 -14.38
N ARG A 60 5.88 -18.40 -13.77
CA ARG A 60 6.12 -17.89 -12.41
C ARG A 60 6.45 -16.40 -12.32
N TYR A 61 6.45 -15.66 -13.43
CA TYR A 61 6.95 -14.28 -13.46
C TYR A 61 5.83 -13.28 -13.78
N LEU A 62 5.97 -12.07 -13.22
CA LEU A 62 5.29 -10.90 -13.72
C LEU A 62 6.13 -10.31 -14.86
N LYS A 63 5.50 -10.04 -16.00
CA LYS A 63 6.19 -9.56 -17.20
C LYS A 63 5.50 -8.37 -17.83
N ASN A 64 6.28 -7.49 -18.43
CA ASN A 64 5.75 -6.42 -19.28
C ASN A 64 5.47 -6.92 -20.71
N GLU A 65 4.99 -6.01 -21.57
CA GLU A 65 4.64 -6.29 -22.97
C GLU A 65 5.82 -6.74 -23.84
N LYS A 66 7.06 -6.41 -23.44
CA LYS A 66 8.28 -6.86 -24.11
C LYS A 66 8.73 -8.26 -23.65
N GLY A 67 8.07 -8.83 -22.64
CA GLY A 67 8.42 -10.14 -22.07
C GLY A 67 9.55 -10.08 -21.03
N GLU A 68 9.94 -8.88 -20.60
CA GLU A 68 10.93 -8.65 -19.54
C GLU A 68 10.30 -8.96 -18.17
N ILE A 69 11.08 -9.56 -17.27
CA ILE A 69 10.64 -9.85 -15.90
C ILE A 69 10.59 -8.54 -15.10
N VAL A 70 9.49 -8.31 -14.39
CA VAL A 70 9.28 -7.13 -13.56
C VAL A 70 9.06 -7.56 -12.12
N ASN A 71 9.97 -7.15 -11.23
CA ASN A 71 9.76 -7.17 -9.78
C ASN A 71 9.52 -5.73 -9.31
N LEU A 72 8.41 -5.51 -8.62
CA LEU A 72 7.96 -4.21 -8.14
C LEU A 72 8.47 -3.96 -6.72
N HIS A 73 8.80 -2.70 -6.43
CA HIS A 73 9.34 -2.21 -5.16
C HIS A 73 8.56 -0.98 -4.71
N GLY A 74 7.93 -1.04 -3.53
CA GLY A 74 6.88 -0.08 -3.18
C GLY A 74 6.78 0.27 -1.71
N PHE A 75 5.65 0.89 -1.36
CA PHE A 75 5.29 1.23 0.01
C PHE A 75 3.78 1.13 0.24
N THR A 76 3.34 1.20 1.49
CA THR A 76 1.92 1.22 1.85
C THR A 76 1.36 2.64 1.99
N GLN A 77 0.10 2.83 1.58
CA GLN A 77 -0.64 4.07 1.84
C GLN A 77 -2.03 3.77 2.41
N THR A 78 -2.36 4.41 3.53
CA THR A 78 -3.65 4.29 4.22
C THR A 78 -4.30 5.65 4.43
N TYR A 79 -5.63 5.69 4.36
CA TYR A 79 -6.40 6.94 4.36
C TYR A 79 -7.28 7.01 5.59
N SER A 80 -6.71 7.27 6.76
CA SER A 80 -7.50 7.57 7.96
C SER A 80 -6.84 8.71 8.74
N PRO A 81 -7.57 9.43 9.60
CA PRO A 81 -6.98 10.50 10.40
C PRO A 81 -5.80 9.98 11.25
N PHE A 82 -5.91 8.77 11.80
CA PHE A 82 -4.85 8.15 12.59
C PHE A 82 -3.54 8.01 11.80
N PHE A 83 -3.59 7.43 10.59
CA PHE A 83 -2.40 7.22 9.76
C PHE A 83 -1.90 8.51 9.09
N ASN A 84 -2.78 9.49 8.92
CA ASN A 84 -2.46 10.79 8.34
C ASN A 84 -2.12 11.85 9.39
N ASN A 85 -1.65 11.42 10.57
CA ASN A 85 -1.22 12.30 11.67
C ASN A 85 -2.26 13.38 12.06
N ASN A 86 -3.54 13.03 11.98
CA ASN A 86 -4.70 13.90 12.19
C ASN A 86 -4.63 15.23 11.40
N ALA A 87 -4.02 15.22 10.23
CA ALA A 87 -3.77 16.42 9.43
C ALA A 87 -5.02 17.00 8.73
N TRP A 88 -6.16 16.33 8.84
CA TRP A 88 -7.41 16.73 8.19
C TRP A 88 -8.63 16.33 9.03
N ASN A 89 -9.76 16.99 8.79
CA ASN A 89 -10.99 16.87 9.58
C ASN A 89 -11.86 15.67 9.17
N ASN A 90 -12.77 15.25 10.04
CA ASN A 90 -13.61 14.06 9.84
C ASN A 90 -14.31 14.02 8.46
N TYR A 91 -14.01 13.00 7.65
CA TYR A 91 -14.52 12.79 6.29
C TYR A 91 -14.27 13.94 5.29
N ASP A 92 -13.26 14.78 5.52
CA ASP A 92 -12.84 15.81 4.57
C ASP A 92 -12.04 15.18 3.41
N VAL A 93 -12.75 14.86 2.33
CA VAL A 93 -12.18 14.24 1.13
C VAL A 93 -11.08 15.12 0.51
N GLN A 94 -11.30 16.44 0.43
CA GLN A 94 -10.37 17.33 -0.26
C GLN A 94 -9.10 17.51 0.54
N ALA A 95 -9.20 17.70 1.86
CA ALA A 95 -8.03 17.77 2.72
C ALA A 95 -7.28 16.44 2.78
N CYS A 96 -7.99 15.29 2.78
CA CYS A 96 -7.36 13.97 2.69
C CYS A 96 -6.58 13.80 1.38
N LEU A 97 -7.19 14.14 0.23
CA LEU A 97 -6.52 14.11 -1.07
C LEU A 97 -5.29 15.01 -1.09
N ALA A 98 -5.43 16.28 -0.67
CA ALA A 98 -4.33 17.24 -0.66
C ALA A 98 -3.16 16.78 0.21
N TYR A 99 -3.45 16.26 1.42
CA TYR A 99 -2.44 15.72 2.31
C TYR A 99 -1.70 14.54 1.67
N ASN A 100 -2.43 13.54 1.19
CA ASN A 100 -1.82 12.31 0.69
C ASN A 100 -1.05 12.55 -0.62
N LYS A 101 -1.56 13.41 -1.53
CA LYS A 101 -0.81 13.80 -2.73
C LYS A 101 0.50 14.51 -2.39
N ARG A 102 0.47 15.41 -1.40
CA ARG A 102 1.68 16.07 -0.89
C ARG A 102 2.68 15.06 -0.31
N MET A 103 2.22 14.09 0.49
CA MET A 103 3.10 13.04 1.02
C MET A 103 3.76 12.25 -0.11
N VAL A 104 3.02 11.89 -1.16
CA VAL A 104 3.59 11.22 -2.33
C VAL A 104 4.66 12.07 -3.01
N ASP A 105 4.41 13.36 -3.23
CA ASP A 105 5.40 14.26 -3.82
C ASP A 105 6.66 14.39 -2.97
N GLU A 106 6.51 14.56 -1.65
CA GLU A 106 7.62 14.68 -0.72
C GLU A 106 8.43 13.38 -0.62
N ILE A 107 7.78 12.22 -0.64
CA ILE A 107 8.43 10.90 -0.68
C ILE A 107 9.28 10.78 -1.95
N LEU A 108 8.73 11.12 -3.11
CA LEU A 108 9.48 11.06 -4.37
C LEU A 108 10.62 12.09 -4.40
N ALA A 109 10.40 13.28 -3.83
CA ALA A 109 11.42 14.32 -3.70
C ALA A 109 12.56 13.94 -2.73
N ALA A 110 12.28 13.14 -1.70
CA ALA A 110 13.29 12.53 -0.82
C ALA A 110 14.16 11.48 -1.55
N GLY A 111 13.82 11.14 -2.79
CA GLY A 111 14.63 10.31 -3.67
C GLY A 111 14.30 8.81 -3.61
N TRP A 112 13.24 8.42 -2.92
CA TRP A 112 12.77 7.04 -2.90
C TRP A 112 12.46 6.53 -4.32
N LYS A 113 12.91 5.32 -4.63
CA LYS A 113 12.66 4.67 -5.93
C LYS A 113 11.58 3.61 -5.80
N PHE A 114 10.35 4.09 -5.63
CA PHE A 114 9.17 3.23 -5.67
C PHE A 114 8.62 3.13 -7.09
N ASP A 115 8.10 1.96 -7.45
CA ASP A 115 7.35 1.71 -8.67
C ASP A 115 5.94 1.15 -8.39
N PHE A 116 5.58 0.87 -7.14
CA PHE A 116 4.20 0.60 -6.76
C PHE A 116 3.81 1.11 -5.36
N VAL A 117 2.51 1.20 -5.13
CA VAL A 117 1.89 1.45 -3.82
C VAL A 117 0.86 0.37 -3.50
N ARG A 118 0.86 -0.14 -2.27
CA ARG A 118 -0.23 -0.92 -1.71
C ARG A 118 -1.24 0.03 -1.06
N MET A 119 -2.39 0.18 -1.70
CA MET A 119 -3.41 1.13 -1.33
C MET A 119 -4.50 0.46 -0.48
N HIS A 120 -4.59 0.84 0.79
CA HIS A 120 -5.65 0.40 1.69
C HIS A 120 -6.95 1.18 1.44
N LEU A 121 -8.00 0.48 1.00
CA LEU A 121 -9.37 1.00 0.93
C LEU A 121 -9.99 1.11 2.34
N ASP A 122 -9.40 1.95 3.19
CA ASP A 122 -9.62 1.97 4.65
C ASP A 122 -11.11 1.98 5.08
N PRO A 123 -11.53 1.09 6.01
CA PRO A 123 -12.90 1.01 6.52
C PRO A 123 -13.46 2.30 7.08
N TYR A 124 -12.61 3.23 7.54
CA TYR A 124 -13.03 4.56 7.95
C TYR A 124 -14.01 5.16 6.94
N TRP A 125 -13.72 5.06 5.64
CA TRP A 125 -14.58 5.60 4.59
C TRP A 125 -15.81 4.74 4.30
N SER A 126 -15.71 3.41 4.33
CA SER A 126 -16.81 2.51 3.94
C SER A 126 -17.76 2.14 5.07
N ASP A 127 -17.36 2.27 6.32
CA ASP A 127 -18.16 1.86 7.48
C ASP A 127 -19.29 2.83 7.75
N ASP A 128 -20.44 2.29 8.14
CA ASP A 128 -21.53 3.05 8.74
C ASP A 128 -21.09 3.57 10.14
N PRO A 129 -20.95 4.91 10.30
CA PRO A 129 -20.53 5.50 11.57
C PRO A 129 -21.55 5.30 12.70
N ASP A 130 -22.83 5.06 12.38
CA ASP A 130 -23.90 4.90 13.36
C ASP A 130 -24.01 3.46 13.87
N MET A 131 -23.36 2.51 13.20
CA MET A 131 -23.22 1.13 13.65
C MET A 131 -22.04 0.97 14.62
N LYS A 132 -22.22 0.15 15.66
CA LYS A 132 -21.14 -0.16 16.61
C LYS A 132 -20.10 -1.08 15.98
N SER A 133 -18.82 -0.82 16.26
CA SER A 133 -17.74 -1.74 15.91
C SER A 133 -17.86 -3.02 16.72
N VAL A 134 -17.84 -4.16 16.03
CA VAL A 134 -17.79 -5.49 16.66
C VAL A 134 -16.34 -5.89 16.95
N ARG A 135 -15.44 -5.55 16.04
CA ARG A 135 -14.00 -5.83 16.09
C ARG A 135 -13.20 -4.74 15.36
N TYR A 136 -11.88 -4.82 15.44
CA TYR A 136 -10.97 -3.99 14.65
C TYR A 136 -11.19 -4.26 13.16
N GLU A 137 -11.38 -3.20 12.36
CA GLU A 137 -11.46 -3.25 10.91
C GLU A 137 -12.42 -4.35 10.37
N GLY A 138 -13.57 -4.47 11.02
CA GLY A 138 -14.57 -5.50 10.75
C GLY A 138 -15.55 -5.13 9.63
N HIS A 139 -15.95 -6.13 8.84
CA HIS A 139 -16.88 -5.95 7.71
C HIS A 139 -18.33 -5.73 8.14
N GLU A 140 -18.65 -5.91 9.41
CA GLU A 140 -20.02 -5.90 9.93
C GLU A 140 -20.68 -4.52 9.81
N ARG A 141 -19.89 -3.46 9.65
CA ARG A 141 -20.34 -2.07 9.47
C ARG A 141 -20.33 -1.62 8.02
N PHE A 142 -19.94 -2.48 7.08
CA PHE A 142 -19.74 -2.07 5.70
C PHE A 142 -21.02 -1.48 5.08
N SER A 143 -20.92 -0.25 4.60
CA SER A 143 -21.97 0.43 3.83
C SER A 143 -21.58 0.51 2.37
N GLU A 144 -22.29 -0.23 1.51
CA GLU A 144 -22.08 -0.19 0.06
C GLU A 144 -22.21 1.23 -0.51
N ALA A 145 -23.17 2.01 -0.02
CA ALA A 145 -23.39 3.38 -0.47
C ALA A 145 -22.18 4.28 -0.17
N ARG A 146 -21.61 4.15 1.03
CA ARG A 146 -20.41 4.90 1.41
C ARG A 146 -19.18 4.41 0.65
N PHE A 147 -19.03 3.09 0.50
CA PHE A 147 -17.93 2.52 -0.27
C PHE A 147 -17.92 3.03 -1.71
N ARG A 148 -19.05 3.01 -2.42
CA ARG A 148 -19.16 3.56 -3.78
C ARG A 148 -18.82 5.05 -3.82
N LYS A 149 -19.40 5.84 -2.89
CA LYS A 149 -19.12 7.27 -2.79
C LYS A 149 -17.62 7.58 -2.66
N TYR A 150 -16.92 6.89 -1.76
CA TYR A 150 -15.51 7.19 -1.50
C TYR A 150 -14.54 6.43 -2.41
N LEU A 151 -14.97 5.35 -3.05
CA LEU A 151 -14.26 4.80 -4.20
C LEU A 151 -14.09 5.87 -5.27
N ASP A 152 -15.18 6.55 -5.65
CA ASP A 152 -15.16 7.58 -6.68
C ASP A 152 -14.51 8.89 -6.20
N ALA A 153 -14.81 9.31 -4.97
CA ALA A 153 -14.39 10.63 -4.48
C ALA A 153 -12.95 10.67 -3.94
N LEU A 154 -12.39 9.52 -3.51
CA LEU A 154 -11.09 9.47 -2.85
C LEU A 154 -10.14 8.46 -3.49
N PHE A 155 -10.52 7.18 -3.50
CA PHE A 155 -9.57 6.11 -3.86
C PHE A 155 -9.21 6.08 -5.35
N VAL A 156 -10.18 6.30 -6.24
CA VAL A 156 -9.92 6.42 -7.69
C VAL A 156 -9.06 7.65 -8.00
N PRO A 157 -9.35 8.87 -7.51
CA PRO A 157 -8.47 10.02 -7.69
C PRO A 157 -7.05 9.83 -7.16
N MET A 158 -6.88 9.10 -6.04
CA MET A 158 -5.55 8.75 -5.54
C MET A 158 -4.85 7.73 -6.44
N ALA A 159 -5.56 6.70 -6.91
CA ALA A 159 -5.00 5.73 -7.84
C ALA A 159 -4.53 6.39 -9.16
N GLU A 160 -5.35 7.27 -9.74
CA GLU A 160 -4.97 8.07 -10.91
C GLU A 160 -3.74 8.95 -10.62
N TYR A 161 -3.64 9.51 -9.41
CA TYR A 161 -2.47 10.29 -9.00
C TYR A 161 -1.20 9.43 -8.95
N PHE A 162 -1.23 8.26 -8.31
CA PHE A 162 -0.09 7.35 -8.27
C PHE A 162 0.36 6.93 -9.67
N ILE A 163 -0.58 6.57 -10.54
CA ILE A 163 -0.29 6.20 -11.92
C ILE A 163 0.36 7.36 -12.66
N SER A 164 -0.11 8.60 -12.45
CA SER A 164 0.52 9.80 -13.04
C SER A 164 1.97 10.03 -12.58
N LYS A 165 2.35 9.47 -11.42
CA LYS A 165 3.72 9.48 -10.88
C LYS A 165 4.55 8.26 -11.26
N GLY A 166 4.02 7.39 -12.12
CA GLY A 166 4.71 6.16 -12.54
C GLY A 166 4.63 5.02 -11.52
N LEU A 167 3.66 5.05 -10.61
CA LEU A 167 3.47 4.03 -9.57
C LEU A 167 2.27 3.13 -9.89
N TYR A 168 2.49 1.82 -9.97
CA TYR A 168 1.40 0.84 -10.00
C TYR A 168 0.64 0.86 -8.67
N VAL A 169 -0.63 0.51 -8.68
CA VAL A 169 -1.52 0.54 -7.52
C VAL A 169 -2.05 -0.84 -7.26
N VAL A 170 -1.71 -1.39 -6.09
CA VAL A 170 -2.28 -2.65 -5.60
C VAL A 170 -3.36 -2.30 -4.58
N MET A 171 -4.62 -2.41 -4.97
CA MET A 171 -5.74 -2.16 -4.07
C MET A 171 -5.95 -3.37 -3.18
N ARG A 172 -5.99 -3.16 -1.86
CA ARG A 172 -6.50 -4.16 -0.90
C ARG A 172 -7.88 -3.75 -0.41
N PRO A 173 -8.78 -4.69 -0.06
CA PRO A 173 -10.14 -4.33 0.32
C PRO A 173 -10.16 -3.65 1.69
N PRO A 174 -11.31 -3.06 2.07
CA PRO A 174 -11.49 -2.58 3.44
C PRO A 174 -11.32 -3.72 4.45
N GLY A 175 -10.50 -3.45 5.46
CA GLY A 175 -10.46 -4.19 6.71
C GLY A 175 -9.60 -5.44 6.71
N VAL A 176 -9.81 -6.30 7.72
CA VAL A 176 -9.00 -7.51 7.98
C VAL A 176 -9.89 -8.75 8.14
N CYS A 177 -9.40 -9.92 7.73
CA CYS A 177 -10.15 -11.17 7.87
C CYS A 177 -10.48 -11.49 9.34
N PRO A 178 -11.70 -11.96 9.62
CA PRO A 178 -12.08 -12.37 10.97
C PRO A 178 -11.32 -13.62 11.40
N HIS A 179 -10.76 -13.59 12.61
CA HIS A 179 -10.02 -14.73 13.19
C HIS A 179 -10.09 -14.82 14.72
N ALA A 180 -10.66 -13.81 15.36
CA ALA A 180 -10.83 -13.72 16.81
C ALA A 180 -12.30 -13.46 17.15
N ASP A 181 -12.66 -13.69 18.41
CA ASP A 181 -14.04 -13.61 18.90
C ASP A 181 -14.76 -12.34 18.38
N PRO A 182 -16.00 -12.49 17.86
CA PRO A 182 -16.85 -13.69 17.91
C PRO A 182 -16.57 -14.73 16.82
N TYR A 183 -15.55 -14.54 15.97
CA TYR A 183 -15.21 -15.42 14.87
C TYR A 183 -14.02 -16.34 15.21
N LYS A 184 -13.95 -17.50 14.55
CA LYS A 184 -12.80 -18.41 14.65
C LYS A 184 -11.89 -18.39 13.42
N GLY A 185 -12.34 -17.74 12.35
CA GLY A 185 -11.76 -17.76 11.02
C GLY A 185 -12.83 -17.45 9.97
N ILE A 186 -12.45 -17.56 8.70
CA ILE A 186 -13.38 -17.49 7.56
C ILE A 186 -14.01 -18.87 7.26
N GLU A 187 -15.17 -18.89 6.63
CA GLU A 187 -15.78 -20.13 6.12
C GLU A 187 -16.46 -19.91 4.76
N LEU A 188 -16.57 -20.97 3.96
CA LEU A 188 -17.24 -20.90 2.66
C LEU A 188 -18.70 -20.43 2.82
N GLY A 189 -19.07 -19.39 2.08
CA GLY A 189 -20.39 -18.78 2.13
C GLY A 189 -20.65 -17.91 3.36
N ASP A 190 -19.61 -17.52 4.10
CA ASP A 190 -19.79 -16.62 5.25
C ASP A 190 -20.07 -15.16 4.85
N SER A 191 -20.46 -14.38 5.85
CA SER A 191 -20.71 -12.95 5.69
C SER A 191 -19.48 -12.18 5.18
N TYR A 192 -18.26 -12.63 5.51
CA TYR A 192 -17.03 -11.99 5.04
C TYR A 192 -16.79 -12.28 3.55
N GLN A 193 -17.10 -13.49 3.07
CA GLN A 193 -16.97 -13.85 1.65
C GLN A 193 -17.96 -13.06 0.82
N PHE A 194 -19.21 -12.94 1.30
CA PHE A 194 -20.21 -12.11 0.63
C PHE A 194 -19.80 -10.63 0.59
N PHE A 195 -19.18 -10.13 1.66
CA PHE A 195 -18.59 -8.80 1.70
C PHE A 195 -17.49 -8.65 0.63
N LEU A 196 -16.50 -9.55 0.57
CA LEU A 196 -15.43 -9.50 -0.43
C LEU A 196 -15.97 -9.61 -1.86
N LEU A 197 -16.92 -10.51 -2.10
CA LEU A 197 -17.58 -10.66 -3.41
C LEU A 197 -18.25 -9.35 -3.84
N LYS A 198 -18.90 -8.64 -2.90
CA LYS A 198 -19.51 -7.35 -3.17
C LYS A 198 -18.47 -6.27 -3.47
N VAL A 199 -17.44 -6.13 -2.64
CA VAL A 199 -16.35 -5.16 -2.85
C VAL A 199 -15.70 -5.37 -4.21
N TRP A 200 -15.32 -6.60 -4.54
CA TRP A 200 -14.64 -6.90 -5.79
C TRP A 200 -15.54 -6.83 -7.02
N ASP A 201 -16.84 -7.11 -6.91
CA ASP A 201 -17.79 -6.84 -7.99
C ASP A 201 -17.85 -5.35 -8.33
N ILE A 202 -17.87 -4.48 -7.31
CA ILE A 202 -17.89 -3.02 -7.48
C ILE A 202 -16.60 -2.52 -8.11
N VAL A 203 -15.46 -2.88 -7.52
CA VAL A 203 -14.13 -2.41 -7.97
C VAL A 203 -13.82 -2.89 -9.39
N ALA A 204 -14.10 -4.15 -9.70
CA ALA A 204 -13.79 -4.72 -11.03
C ALA A 204 -14.69 -4.19 -12.16
N GLN A 205 -15.85 -3.58 -11.84
CA GLN A 205 -16.73 -2.90 -12.80
C GLN A 205 -16.40 -1.42 -13.00
N HIS A 206 -15.68 -0.81 -12.06
CA HIS A 206 -15.41 0.62 -12.10
C HIS A 206 -14.61 0.99 -13.36
N THR A 207 -15.13 1.93 -14.17
CA THR A 207 -14.62 2.23 -15.52
C THR A 207 -13.17 2.73 -15.53
N LYS A 208 -12.71 3.35 -14.44
CA LYS A 208 -11.31 3.80 -14.28
C LYS A 208 -10.35 2.71 -13.79
N LEU A 209 -10.86 1.58 -13.29
CA LEU A 209 -10.05 0.52 -12.66
C LEU A 209 -10.01 -0.75 -13.49
N LYS A 210 -11.15 -1.09 -14.10
CA LYS A 210 -11.30 -2.24 -15.00
C LYS A 210 -10.30 -2.17 -16.15
N ASN A 211 -9.44 -3.18 -16.22
CA ASN A 211 -8.37 -3.32 -17.22
C ASN A 211 -7.37 -2.14 -17.26
N ASN A 212 -7.32 -1.32 -16.21
CA ASN A 212 -6.29 -0.31 -16.07
C ASN A 212 -4.94 -1.01 -15.85
N THR A 213 -3.96 -0.72 -16.70
CA THR A 213 -2.63 -1.35 -16.67
C THR A 213 -1.85 -1.04 -15.40
N GLY A 214 -2.14 0.11 -14.78
CA GLY A 214 -1.56 0.56 -13.52
C GLY A 214 -2.23 -0.02 -12.28
N VAL A 215 -3.30 -0.82 -12.38
CA VAL A 215 -4.10 -1.25 -11.22
C VAL A 215 -4.13 -2.78 -11.08
N MET A 216 -3.90 -3.25 -9.85
CA MET A 216 -3.93 -4.65 -9.43
C MET A 216 -4.76 -4.82 -8.16
N PHE A 217 -5.16 -6.05 -7.85
CA PHE A 217 -6.09 -6.34 -6.74
C PHE A 217 -5.52 -7.41 -5.80
N GLU A 218 -5.29 -7.07 -4.53
CA GLU A 218 -5.03 -8.02 -3.46
C GLU A 218 -6.34 -8.43 -2.81
N LEU A 219 -6.74 -9.70 -2.87
CA LEU A 219 -8.14 -10.08 -2.62
C LEU A 219 -8.65 -9.93 -1.18
N ALA A 220 -7.78 -10.09 -0.18
CA ALA A 220 -8.11 -9.94 1.23
C ALA A 220 -6.85 -9.74 2.06
N ASN A 221 -6.99 -9.07 3.21
CA ASN A 221 -5.91 -8.91 4.17
C ASN A 221 -6.01 -9.98 5.27
N GLU A 222 -4.91 -10.71 5.47
CA GLU A 222 -4.61 -11.62 6.58
C GLU A 222 -5.67 -12.67 6.93
N PRO A 223 -6.06 -13.57 6.00
CA PRO A 223 -6.71 -14.80 6.41
C PRO A 223 -5.82 -15.54 7.42
N VAL A 224 -6.35 -15.85 8.59
CA VAL A 224 -5.62 -16.60 9.63
C VAL A 224 -6.03 -18.06 9.59
N ASN A 225 -7.30 -18.32 9.93
CA ASN A 225 -7.91 -19.65 9.93
C ASN A 225 -9.04 -19.69 8.91
N ILE A 226 -9.28 -20.88 8.36
CA ILE A 226 -10.49 -21.20 7.60
C ILE A 226 -11.14 -22.44 8.22
N LYS A 227 -12.45 -22.60 8.04
CA LYS A 227 -13.13 -23.86 8.35
C LYS A 227 -12.80 -24.92 7.31
N GLY A 228 -12.19 -26.02 7.70
CA GLY A 228 -11.86 -27.16 6.85
C GLY A 228 -13.08 -28.00 6.47
N THR A 229 -12.87 -28.97 5.59
CA THR A 229 -13.93 -29.89 5.13
C THR A 229 -14.48 -30.81 6.23
N ASP A 230 -13.76 -30.96 7.34
CA ASP A 230 -14.18 -31.70 8.53
C ASP A 230 -14.91 -30.83 9.56
N GLY A 231 -15.11 -29.54 9.27
CA GLY A 231 -15.77 -28.58 10.14
C GLY A 231 -14.89 -27.94 11.21
N THR A 232 -13.61 -28.32 11.31
CA THR A 232 -12.65 -27.70 12.23
C THR A 232 -12.12 -26.37 11.66
N TYR A 233 -11.72 -25.45 12.53
CA TYR A 233 -11.05 -24.20 12.11
C TYR A 233 -9.54 -24.36 12.30
N GLY A 234 -8.78 -23.95 11.29
CA GLY A 234 -7.31 -23.96 11.35
C GLY A 234 -6.67 -23.33 10.13
N SER A 235 -5.34 -23.29 10.15
CA SER A 235 -4.51 -22.69 9.10
C SER A 235 -3.64 -23.71 8.36
N TRP A 236 -3.77 -25.00 8.69
CA TRP A 236 -2.92 -26.09 8.20
C TRP A 236 -3.72 -27.30 7.72
N GLY A 237 -3.23 -28.00 6.70
CA GLY A 237 -3.78 -29.29 6.27
C GLY A 237 -4.73 -29.21 5.06
N ASP A 238 -4.97 -30.38 4.46
CA ASP A 238 -5.56 -30.49 3.12
C ASP A 238 -6.99 -29.92 3.03
N GLY A 239 -7.84 -30.22 4.02
CA GLY A 239 -9.23 -29.76 4.05
C GLY A 239 -9.34 -28.24 4.16
N HIS A 240 -8.43 -27.59 4.90
CA HIS A 240 -8.36 -26.13 5.02
C HIS A 240 -7.97 -25.49 3.69
N PHE A 241 -6.91 -25.97 3.04
CA PHE A 241 -6.47 -25.43 1.76
C PHE A 241 -7.44 -25.73 0.60
N LYS A 242 -8.16 -26.86 0.64
CA LYS A 242 -9.25 -27.13 -0.30
C LYS A 242 -10.35 -26.07 -0.20
N ASN A 243 -10.79 -25.76 1.01
CA ASN A 243 -11.79 -24.71 1.22
C ASN A 243 -11.22 -23.32 0.92
N LEU A 244 -9.95 -23.06 1.19
CA LEU A 244 -9.29 -21.79 0.87
C LEU A 244 -9.30 -21.51 -0.64
N LYS A 245 -8.94 -22.53 -1.44
CA LYS A 245 -9.04 -22.49 -2.89
C LYS A 245 -10.47 -22.19 -3.34
N LEU A 246 -11.46 -22.91 -2.84
CA LEU A 246 -12.87 -22.65 -3.20
C LEU A 246 -13.30 -21.22 -2.82
N TYR A 247 -12.84 -20.75 -1.66
CA TYR A 247 -13.18 -19.42 -1.14
C TYR A 247 -12.69 -18.32 -2.07
N PHE A 248 -11.40 -18.33 -2.41
CA PHE A 248 -10.80 -17.31 -3.26
C PHE A 248 -11.05 -17.53 -4.74
N GLN A 249 -11.29 -18.76 -5.21
CA GLN A 249 -11.67 -19.00 -6.60
C GLN A 249 -12.98 -18.30 -6.95
N GLU A 250 -13.96 -18.27 -6.05
CA GLU A 250 -15.22 -17.57 -6.32
C GLU A 250 -15.01 -16.05 -6.44
N ILE A 251 -14.10 -15.48 -5.63
CA ILE A 251 -13.73 -14.07 -5.71
C ILE A 251 -12.96 -13.77 -7.02
N VAL A 252 -12.02 -14.63 -7.41
CA VAL A 252 -11.32 -14.55 -8.71
C VAL A 252 -12.33 -14.59 -9.86
N ASN A 253 -13.26 -15.55 -9.83
CA ASN A 253 -14.31 -15.68 -10.84
C ASN A 253 -15.17 -14.42 -10.90
N LYS A 254 -15.48 -13.81 -9.75
CA LYS A 254 -16.23 -12.55 -9.67
C LYS A 254 -15.50 -11.41 -10.37
N VAL A 255 -14.21 -11.23 -10.11
CA VAL A 255 -13.38 -10.21 -10.79
C VAL A 255 -13.29 -10.50 -12.30
N ARG A 256 -13.05 -11.76 -12.68
CA ARG A 256 -12.84 -12.17 -14.07
C ARG A 256 -14.08 -12.05 -14.97
N LYS A 257 -15.28 -11.93 -14.39
CA LYS A 257 -16.49 -11.54 -15.13
C LYS A 257 -16.38 -10.14 -15.74
N HIS A 258 -15.55 -9.28 -15.16
CA HIS A 258 -15.45 -7.88 -15.54
C HIS A 258 -14.11 -7.51 -16.13
N CYS A 259 -12.99 -7.99 -15.59
CA CYS A 259 -11.66 -7.52 -15.99
C CYS A 259 -10.54 -8.57 -15.90
N ARG A 260 -9.38 -8.22 -16.46
CA ARG A 260 -8.16 -9.04 -16.55
C ARG A 260 -6.99 -8.46 -15.75
N ASN A 261 -7.23 -7.49 -14.85
CA ASN A 261 -6.22 -6.96 -13.94
C ASN A 261 -5.52 -8.10 -13.15
N VAL A 262 -4.26 -7.89 -12.80
CA VAL A 262 -3.50 -8.82 -11.95
C VAL A 262 -4.16 -8.94 -10.58
N ILE A 263 -4.31 -10.17 -10.11
CA ILE A 263 -4.87 -10.51 -8.81
C ILE A 263 -3.78 -11.13 -7.94
N TRP A 264 -3.65 -10.66 -6.70
CA TRP A 264 -2.80 -11.21 -5.67
C TRP A 264 -3.67 -11.96 -4.64
N VAL A 265 -3.52 -13.28 -4.59
CA VAL A 265 -4.30 -14.16 -3.70
C VAL A 265 -3.57 -14.33 -2.37
N PRO A 266 -4.25 -14.17 -1.22
CA PRO A 266 -3.61 -14.35 0.08
C PRO A 266 -3.53 -15.82 0.52
N GLY A 267 -2.62 -16.08 1.46
CA GLY A 267 -2.50 -17.35 2.19
C GLY A 267 -3.17 -17.32 3.56
N LEU A 268 -3.02 -18.42 4.30
CA LEU A 268 -3.47 -18.53 5.71
C LEU A 268 -2.39 -18.05 6.68
N GLY A 269 -2.70 -18.01 7.97
CA GLY A 269 -1.75 -17.64 9.02
C GLY A 269 -1.19 -16.23 8.85
N TYR A 270 -2.07 -15.22 8.75
CA TYR A 270 -1.67 -13.83 8.49
C TYR A 270 -0.88 -13.71 7.19
N GLN A 271 -1.34 -14.38 6.12
CA GLN A 271 -0.63 -14.43 4.83
C GLN A 271 0.80 -15.00 4.90
N SER A 272 1.06 -15.96 5.80
CA SER A 272 2.34 -16.67 5.87
C SER A 272 2.34 -18.10 5.32
N LEU A 273 1.18 -18.73 5.13
CA LEU A 273 1.09 -20.17 4.81
C LEU A 273 0.47 -20.39 3.41
N TYR A 274 1.26 -20.92 2.47
CA TYR A 274 0.82 -21.19 1.08
C TYR A 274 1.04 -22.62 0.61
N ALA A 275 1.61 -23.49 1.46
CA ALA A 275 2.05 -24.81 1.02
C ALA A 275 0.95 -25.64 0.34
N GLY A 276 -0.29 -25.56 0.82
CA GLY A 276 -1.39 -26.33 0.25
C GLY A 276 -1.89 -25.85 -1.12
N TYR A 277 -1.54 -24.63 -1.56
CA TYR A 277 -1.85 -24.17 -2.92
C TYR A 277 -1.10 -24.96 -4.00
N ALA A 278 -0.01 -25.68 -3.65
CA ALA A 278 0.65 -26.60 -4.58
C ALA A 278 -0.33 -27.65 -5.15
N LYS A 279 -1.23 -28.13 -4.29
CA LYS A 279 -2.28 -29.11 -4.60
C LYS A 279 -3.59 -28.45 -4.99
N HIS A 280 -3.97 -27.37 -4.31
CA HIS A 280 -5.24 -26.66 -4.51
C HIS A 280 -5.04 -25.33 -5.22
N ARG A 281 -4.42 -25.35 -6.41
CA ARG A 281 -4.03 -24.14 -7.15
C ARG A 281 -5.22 -23.30 -7.55
N ILE A 282 -5.18 -21.99 -7.39
CA ILE A 282 -6.15 -21.06 -8.01
C ILE A 282 -6.03 -21.15 -9.54
N GLU A 283 -7.17 -21.12 -10.23
CA GLU A 283 -7.27 -21.21 -11.68
C GLU A 283 -7.65 -19.85 -12.26
N GLY A 284 -7.12 -19.54 -13.43
CA GLY A 284 -7.33 -18.29 -14.14
C GLY A 284 -6.02 -17.70 -14.62
N GLU A 285 -6.12 -16.57 -15.32
CA GLU A 285 -4.99 -15.80 -15.82
C GLU A 285 -4.65 -14.68 -14.84
N ASN A 286 -3.42 -14.15 -14.94
CA ASN A 286 -2.98 -12.98 -14.17
C ASN A 286 -3.16 -13.15 -12.65
N ILE A 287 -2.75 -14.32 -12.13
CA ILE A 287 -2.82 -14.67 -10.70
C ILE A 287 -1.40 -14.72 -10.13
N GLY A 288 -1.16 -13.92 -9.09
CA GLY A 288 -0.01 -13.97 -8.19
C GLY A 288 -0.46 -14.20 -6.74
N PHE A 289 0.47 -14.21 -5.80
CA PHE A 289 0.18 -14.39 -4.36
C PHE A 289 0.74 -13.24 -3.52
N ALA A 290 -0.10 -12.70 -2.63
CA ALA A 290 0.27 -11.64 -1.68
C ALA A 290 0.74 -12.26 -0.36
N VAL A 291 1.98 -12.02 0.04
CA VAL A 291 2.67 -12.64 1.19
C VAL A 291 2.99 -11.61 2.26
N HIS A 292 2.84 -11.96 3.53
CA HIS A 292 3.40 -11.17 4.63
C HIS A 292 4.66 -11.88 5.16
N CYS A 293 5.68 -11.10 5.51
CA CYS A 293 6.94 -11.62 5.97
C CYS A 293 7.54 -10.72 7.04
N TYR A 294 7.48 -11.16 8.30
CA TYR A 294 8.03 -10.45 9.44
C TYR A 294 9.17 -11.23 10.12
N PRO A 295 10.02 -10.57 10.90
CA PRO A 295 11.01 -11.22 11.75
C PRO A 295 10.48 -12.40 12.56
N GLY A 296 11.27 -13.47 12.64
CA GLY A 296 10.95 -14.70 13.37
C GLY A 296 10.07 -15.65 12.58
N TRP A 297 9.36 -15.15 11.56
CA TRP A 297 8.57 -16.00 10.66
C TRP A 297 9.51 -16.79 9.76
N TYR A 298 9.04 -17.95 9.28
CA TYR A 298 9.80 -18.85 8.41
C TYR A 298 11.15 -19.30 9.00
N GLY A 299 11.39 -19.15 10.31
CA GLY A 299 12.69 -19.42 10.93
C GLY A 299 13.74 -18.34 10.68
N SER A 300 13.31 -17.11 10.40
CA SER A 300 14.20 -15.94 10.29
C SER A 300 14.62 -15.40 11.65
N ASP A 301 15.63 -14.52 11.69
CA ASP A 301 16.07 -13.87 12.93
C ASP A 301 15.04 -12.85 13.43
N ALA A 302 14.80 -12.85 14.74
CA ALA A 302 14.05 -11.81 15.45
C ALA A 302 14.66 -11.52 16.82
N GLU A 303 14.42 -10.31 17.33
CA GLU A 303 14.77 -9.90 18.69
C GLU A 303 13.70 -10.27 19.73
N GLU A 304 12.48 -10.58 19.28
CA GLU A 304 11.38 -11.07 20.11
C GLU A 304 10.42 -11.96 19.31
N ASP A 305 9.63 -12.76 20.01
CA ASP A 305 8.60 -13.58 19.39
C ASP A 305 7.51 -12.69 18.78
N SER A 306 6.97 -13.09 17.64
CA SER A 306 5.92 -12.34 16.94
C SER A 306 4.64 -12.29 17.78
N ALA A 307 3.94 -11.16 17.78
CA ALA A 307 2.66 -11.02 18.50
C ALA A 307 1.58 -11.97 17.97
N GLU A 308 1.70 -12.40 16.72
CA GLU A 308 0.79 -13.31 16.00
C GLU A 308 0.97 -14.77 16.44
N GLY A 309 2.01 -15.08 17.22
CA GLY A 309 2.30 -16.43 17.72
C GLY A 309 2.78 -17.43 16.65
N ILE A 310 3.24 -16.95 15.49
CA ILE A 310 3.72 -17.80 14.37
C ILE A 310 5.24 -17.73 14.14
N GLY A 311 5.92 -16.71 14.65
CA GLY A 311 7.36 -16.54 14.59
C GLY A 311 8.05 -16.64 15.95
N ALA A 312 9.31 -17.05 15.96
CA ALA A 312 10.10 -17.23 17.17
C ALA A 312 11.42 -16.43 17.10
N SER A 313 11.84 -15.90 18.24
CA SER A 313 13.16 -15.27 18.46
C SER A 313 14.30 -16.29 18.62
N VAL A 314 13.96 -17.57 18.71
CA VAL A 314 14.91 -18.67 18.87
C VAL A 314 15.00 -19.47 17.57
N GLY A 315 16.22 -19.69 17.07
CA GLY A 315 16.47 -20.57 15.92
C GLY A 315 16.50 -19.90 14.54
N GLY A 316 17.00 -18.67 14.45
CA GLY A 316 17.12 -17.88 13.22
C GLY A 316 18.27 -18.26 12.25
N GLY A 317 18.70 -17.27 11.47
CA GLY A 317 19.74 -17.38 10.44
C GLY A 317 19.21 -17.73 9.05
N TYR A 318 20.04 -17.46 8.04
CA TYR A 318 19.70 -17.63 6.62
C TYR A 318 19.16 -19.02 6.27
N GLU A 319 19.82 -20.09 6.72
CA GLU A 319 19.44 -21.46 6.34
C GLU A 319 18.06 -21.85 6.89
N SER A 320 17.74 -21.43 8.11
CA SER A 320 16.42 -21.63 8.70
C SER A 320 15.37 -20.85 7.95
N PHE A 321 15.63 -19.56 7.67
CA PHE A 321 14.75 -18.70 6.89
C PHE A 321 14.47 -19.27 5.50
N LEU A 322 15.52 -19.67 4.76
CA LEU A 322 15.39 -20.25 3.43
C LEU A 322 14.55 -21.53 3.46
N ARG A 323 14.75 -22.41 4.44
CA ARG A 323 13.93 -23.63 4.58
C ARG A 323 12.47 -23.31 4.84
N GLY A 324 12.16 -22.38 5.74
CA GLY A 324 10.79 -21.98 6.02
C GLY A 324 10.12 -21.31 4.82
N TRP A 325 10.84 -20.43 4.12
CA TRP A 325 10.37 -19.80 2.89
C TRP A 325 10.09 -20.84 1.80
N LYS A 326 11.03 -21.76 1.55
CA LYS A 326 10.86 -22.87 0.58
C LYS A 326 9.67 -23.77 0.93
N ALA A 327 9.42 -23.99 2.22
CA ALA A 327 8.31 -24.82 2.67
C ALA A 327 6.96 -24.13 2.53
N GLN A 328 6.88 -22.83 2.83
CA GLN A 328 5.61 -22.11 2.88
C GLN A 328 5.30 -21.32 1.62
N VAL A 329 6.24 -20.56 1.08
CA VAL A 329 6.07 -19.69 -0.10
C VAL A 329 6.57 -20.36 -1.38
N GLY A 330 7.65 -21.14 -1.29
CA GLY A 330 8.22 -21.91 -2.40
C GLY A 330 7.19 -22.68 -3.26
N PRO A 331 6.15 -23.29 -2.67
CA PRO A 331 5.19 -24.05 -3.46
C PRO A 331 4.33 -23.19 -4.40
N VAL A 332 4.08 -21.92 -4.08
CA VAL A 332 3.40 -20.97 -4.98
C VAL A 332 4.37 -20.18 -5.85
N SER A 333 5.55 -19.81 -5.34
CA SER A 333 6.56 -19.08 -6.13
C SER A 333 7.10 -19.90 -7.30
N ALA A 334 6.99 -21.24 -7.24
CA ALA A 334 7.35 -22.14 -8.33
C ALA A 334 6.48 -21.98 -9.59
N PHE A 335 5.26 -21.42 -9.50
CA PHE A 335 4.34 -21.31 -10.64
C PHE A 335 3.63 -19.96 -10.79
N ALA A 336 3.79 -19.03 -9.86
CA ALA A 336 3.20 -17.70 -9.90
C ALA A 336 4.14 -16.65 -9.28
N PRO A 337 4.05 -15.37 -9.66
CA PRO A 337 4.82 -14.31 -9.01
C PRO A 337 4.32 -14.08 -7.58
N ILE A 338 5.24 -13.59 -6.74
CA ILE A 338 4.99 -13.25 -5.35
C ILE A 338 5.06 -11.73 -5.19
N MET A 339 4.17 -11.19 -4.37
CA MET A 339 4.27 -9.84 -3.85
C MET A 339 4.27 -9.89 -2.33
N VAL A 340 5.37 -9.52 -1.69
CA VAL A 340 5.42 -9.35 -0.24
C VAL A 340 4.79 -8.00 0.10
N THR A 341 3.53 -8.04 0.52
CA THR A 341 2.67 -6.88 0.74
C THR A 341 2.78 -6.29 2.14
N GLU A 342 3.45 -6.97 3.05
CA GLU A 342 3.86 -6.45 4.36
C GLU A 342 5.19 -7.04 4.80
N ILE A 343 6.15 -6.16 5.06
CA ILE A 343 7.47 -6.47 5.61
C ILE A 343 8.10 -5.18 6.14
N ASP A 344 8.57 -5.24 7.38
CA ASP A 344 9.42 -4.22 7.98
C ASP A 344 10.34 -4.87 9.04
N TRP A 345 11.36 -4.13 9.45
CA TRP A 345 12.19 -4.52 10.60
C TRP A 345 12.92 -3.31 11.16
N ALA A 346 13.10 -3.29 12.47
CA ALA A 346 14.04 -2.39 13.10
C ALA A 346 14.52 -2.98 14.43
N PRO A 347 15.70 -2.59 14.91
CA PRO A 347 16.11 -2.88 16.27
C PRO A 347 15.02 -2.47 17.26
N LYS A 348 14.68 -3.34 18.19
CA LYS A 348 13.59 -3.18 19.16
C LYS A 348 13.64 -1.85 19.90
N LYS A 349 14.85 -1.33 20.16
CA LYS A 349 15.10 -0.02 20.80
C LYS A 349 14.33 1.15 20.15
N TYR A 350 14.04 1.08 18.85
CA TYR A 350 13.34 2.15 18.15
C TYR A 350 11.82 2.09 18.30
N ASN A 351 11.26 0.90 18.47
CA ASN A 351 9.82 0.66 18.48
C ASN A 351 9.07 1.38 17.32
N ALA A 352 9.69 1.42 16.13
CA ALA A 352 9.19 2.15 14.97
C ALA A 352 8.43 1.27 13.97
N THR A 353 8.76 -0.02 13.93
CA THR A 353 8.22 -1.04 13.01
C THR A 353 7.44 -2.11 13.75
N TRP A 354 6.68 -2.94 13.04
CA TRP A 354 6.05 -4.14 13.61
C TRP A 354 7.11 -5.19 13.91
N GLY A 355 7.92 -5.54 12.91
CA GLY A 355 9.01 -6.48 13.02
C GLY A 355 10.16 -5.97 13.88
N LYS A 356 10.64 -6.79 14.82
CA LYS A 356 11.84 -6.49 15.63
C LYS A 356 13.00 -7.37 15.21
N SER A 357 13.93 -6.78 14.47
CA SER A 357 15.16 -7.44 14.01
C SER A 357 16.13 -6.43 13.43
N ILE A 358 17.25 -6.93 12.93
CA ILE A 358 18.29 -6.13 12.30
C ILE A 358 18.40 -6.47 10.81
N THR A 359 19.03 -5.58 10.03
CA THR A 359 19.36 -5.83 8.63
C THR A 359 20.35 -6.99 8.52
N GLY A 360 21.46 -6.90 9.27
CA GLY A 360 22.51 -7.89 9.32
C GLY A 360 23.21 -8.16 7.99
N VAL A 361 23.66 -9.41 7.80
CA VAL A 361 24.52 -9.81 6.68
C VAL A 361 23.88 -10.95 5.90
N ALA A 362 23.85 -10.84 4.57
CA ALA A 362 23.28 -11.85 3.69
C ALA A 362 24.01 -13.20 3.85
N GLY A 363 23.27 -14.28 4.10
CA GLY A 363 23.82 -15.60 4.43
C GLY A 363 24.25 -15.78 5.89
N GLY A 364 24.09 -14.75 6.73
CA GLY A 364 24.53 -14.73 8.12
C GLY A 364 23.39 -14.44 9.09
N LYS A 365 23.70 -13.64 10.11
CA LYS A 365 22.73 -13.12 11.10
C LYS A 365 21.99 -11.93 10.51
N GLY A 366 20.69 -11.84 10.77
CA GLY A 366 19.84 -10.69 10.45
C GLY A 366 18.63 -11.09 9.62
N PHE A 367 17.57 -10.30 9.71
CA PHE A 367 16.36 -10.53 8.92
C PHE A 367 16.48 -9.90 7.53
N GLY A 368 16.78 -8.60 7.45
CA GLY A 368 16.66 -7.81 6.23
C GLY A 368 17.53 -8.30 5.08
N ALA A 369 18.83 -8.47 5.32
CA ALA A 369 19.78 -8.91 4.28
C ALA A 369 19.52 -10.36 3.82
N ASN A 370 19.03 -11.22 4.73
CA ASN A 370 18.65 -12.58 4.40
C ASN A 370 17.35 -12.64 3.58
N PHE A 371 16.34 -11.84 3.93
CA PHE A 371 15.13 -11.71 3.13
C PHE A 371 15.47 -11.20 1.72
N LYS A 372 16.26 -10.12 1.61
CA LYS A 372 16.68 -9.56 0.31
C LYS A 372 17.33 -10.64 -0.56
N ARG A 373 18.27 -11.39 0.01
CA ARG A 373 18.93 -12.49 -0.71
C ARG A 373 17.93 -13.55 -1.19
N ILE A 374 16.99 -13.96 -0.34
CA ILE A 374 15.95 -14.94 -0.73
C ILE A 374 15.07 -14.39 -1.87
N ALA A 375 14.66 -13.13 -1.79
CA ALA A 375 13.84 -12.47 -2.80
C ALA A 375 14.58 -12.36 -4.15
N ASP A 376 15.85 -11.92 -4.11
CA ASP A 376 16.72 -11.80 -5.28
C ASP A 376 16.99 -13.17 -5.93
N ASP A 377 17.32 -14.19 -5.14
CA ASP A 377 17.60 -15.54 -5.60
C ASP A 377 16.38 -16.21 -6.25
N GLU A 378 15.15 -15.92 -5.77
CA GLU A 378 13.94 -16.43 -6.42
C GLU A 378 13.56 -15.70 -7.71
N GLY A 379 13.97 -14.44 -7.86
CA GLY A 379 13.84 -13.66 -9.08
C GLY A 379 12.41 -13.30 -9.50
N ASN A 380 11.38 -13.66 -8.73
CA ASN A 380 9.97 -13.38 -9.00
C ASN A 380 9.21 -12.81 -7.79
N VAL A 381 9.94 -12.11 -6.92
CA VAL A 381 9.40 -11.52 -5.68
C VAL A 381 9.42 -10.01 -5.81
N SER A 382 8.22 -9.43 -5.90
CA SER A 382 7.98 -8.01 -5.66
C SER A 382 7.81 -7.79 -4.15
N TRP A 383 8.19 -6.63 -3.61
CA TRP A 383 8.03 -6.37 -2.18
C TRP A 383 8.03 -4.88 -1.84
N LEU A 384 7.50 -4.51 -0.68
CA LEU A 384 7.41 -3.10 -0.27
C LEU A 384 8.10 -2.83 1.06
N PHE A 385 8.35 -1.56 1.36
CA PHE A 385 8.56 -1.10 2.72
C PHE A 385 7.19 -0.90 3.37
N PHE A 386 6.84 -1.75 4.33
CA PHE A 386 5.64 -1.56 5.13
C PHE A 386 5.84 -0.41 6.12
N THR A 387 5.02 0.61 5.98
CA THR A 387 4.96 1.71 6.94
C THR A 387 3.57 2.32 6.93
N THR A 388 3.07 2.64 8.12
CA THR A 388 1.83 3.40 8.25
C THR A 388 2.08 4.89 8.47
N ARG A 389 3.33 5.32 8.29
CA ARG A 389 3.82 6.66 8.59
C ARG A 389 4.47 7.27 7.36
N SER A 390 3.67 7.62 6.35
CA SER A 390 4.17 8.24 5.10
C SER A 390 5.00 9.51 5.34
N HIS A 391 4.75 10.23 6.44
CA HIS A 391 5.54 11.39 6.84
C HIS A 391 6.99 11.06 7.22
N GLU A 392 7.28 9.84 7.68
CA GLU A 392 8.66 9.38 7.94
C GLU A 392 9.41 9.15 6.63
N LEU A 393 8.74 8.58 5.60
CA LEU A 393 9.31 8.44 4.27
C LEU A 393 9.60 9.80 3.62
N ALA A 394 8.65 10.75 3.73
CA ALA A 394 8.79 12.11 3.25
C ALA A 394 9.93 12.88 3.96
N ALA A 395 10.16 12.60 5.25
CA ALA A 395 11.22 13.21 6.05
C ALA A 395 12.60 12.54 5.88
N PHE A 396 12.68 11.42 5.14
CA PHE A 396 13.93 10.68 4.94
C PHE A 396 15.00 11.56 4.29
N LYS A 397 16.25 11.37 4.71
CA LYS A 397 17.42 12.02 4.14
C LYS A 397 18.49 10.96 3.90
N ASP A 398 19.03 10.95 2.69
CA ASP A 398 20.18 10.11 2.29
C ASP A 398 21.47 10.67 2.93
N VAL A 399 21.52 10.63 4.26
CA VAL A 399 22.65 11.09 5.08
C VAL A 399 22.93 10.02 6.12
N GLU A 400 24.10 9.42 6.00
CA GLU A 400 24.54 8.33 6.87
C GLU A 400 24.53 8.79 8.33
N GLY A 401 23.99 7.94 9.20
CA GLY A 401 24.03 8.20 10.63
C GLY A 401 25.43 8.03 11.21
N THR A 402 25.66 8.60 12.38
CA THR A 402 26.93 8.41 13.09
C THR A 402 26.83 7.19 14.03
N PRO A 403 27.79 6.25 14.03
CA PRO A 403 27.80 5.13 14.97
C PRO A 403 27.57 5.57 16.42
N GLY A 404 26.58 4.95 17.08
CA GLY A 404 26.18 5.30 18.45
C GLY A 404 25.18 6.46 18.57
N ASN A 405 24.87 7.16 17.47
CA ASN A 405 23.87 8.23 17.41
C ASN A 405 22.87 8.03 16.26
N TYR A 406 22.53 6.77 15.98
CA TYR A 406 21.58 6.42 14.94
C TYR A 406 20.13 6.70 15.36
N THR A 407 19.34 7.19 14.41
CA THR A 407 17.88 7.22 14.44
C THR A 407 17.32 6.04 13.63
N PHE A 408 16.02 5.76 13.73
CA PHE A 408 15.37 4.75 12.90
C PHE A 408 15.62 4.97 11.39
N LEU A 409 15.65 6.23 10.93
CA LEU A 409 15.77 6.54 9.50
C LEU A 409 17.18 6.38 8.94
N ASN A 410 18.22 6.33 9.79
CA ASN A 410 19.61 6.28 9.35
C ASN A 410 20.46 5.23 10.09
N ASP A 411 19.84 4.35 10.85
CA ASP A 411 20.50 3.14 11.37
C ASP A 411 20.61 2.12 10.21
N PRO A 412 21.81 1.66 9.83
CA PRO A 412 21.95 0.63 8.81
C PRO A 412 21.25 -0.69 9.16
N GLU A 413 20.97 -0.92 10.45
CA GLU A 413 20.24 -2.09 10.93
C GLU A 413 18.71 -1.95 10.91
N ALA A 414 18.17 -0.74 10.69
CA ALA A 414 16.74 -0.49 10.57
C ALA A 414 16.32 -0.38 9.10
N CYS A 415 15.16 -0.94 8.74
CA CYS A 415 14.76 -1.15 7.35
C CYS A 415 14.73 0.09 6.44
N ALA A 416 14.50 1.29 6.99
CA ALA A 416 14.42 2.51 6.19
C ALA A 416 15.70 2.78 5.39
N TRP A 417 16.87 2.70 6.04
CA TRP A 417 18.17 2.95 5.41
C TRP A 417 18.51 1.96 4.28
N PRO A 418 18.61 0.63 4.52
CA PRO A 418 18.96 -0.32 3.48
C PRO A 418 17.90 -0.41 2.39
N ILE A 419 16.59 -0.33 2.69
CA ILE A 419 15.55 -0.41 1.64
C ILE A 419 15.69 0.78 0.67
N TYR A 420 15.95 1.99 1.17
CA TYR A 420 16.18 3.15 0.32
C TYR A 420 17.29 2.88 -0.72
N HIS A 421 18.43 2.35 -0.26
CA HIS A 421 19.57 2.05 -1.13
C HIS A 421 19.30 0.86 -2.06
N TRP A 422 18.73 -0.24 -1.57
CA TRP A 422 18.42 -1.41 -2.38
C TRP A 422 17.40 -1.10 -3.47
N PHE A 423 16.40 -0.25 -3.19
CA PHE A 423 15.43 0.14 -4.21
C PHE A 423 16.06 1.06 -5.26
N LYS A 424 17.05 1.89 -4.90
CA LYS A 424 17.89 2.60 -5.88
C LYS A 424 18.68 1.63 -6.75
N GLU A 425 19.33 0.63 -6.16
CA GLU A 425 20.04 -0.42 -6.90
C GLU A 425 19.13 -1.15 -7.90
N TYR A 426 17.92 -1.56 -7.46
CA TYR A 426 16.95 -2.20 -8.34
C TYR A 426 16.50 -1.28 -9.48
N ALA A 427 16.28 0.01 -9.22
CA ALA A 427 15.89 0.97 -10.24
C ALA A 427 17.02 1.24 -11.25
N GLU A 428 18.28 1.29 -10.81
CA GLU A 428 19.44 1.47 -11.68
C GLU A 428 19.68 0.23 -12.56
N ALA A 429 19.52 -0.98 -12.01
CA ALA A 429 19.62 -2.22 -12.78
C ALA A 429 18.57 -2.32 -13.89
N LYS A 430 17.38 -1.73 -13.70
CA LYS A 430 16.32 -1.65 -14.73
C LYS A 430 16.66 -0.71 -15.88
N ASN A 431 17.49 0.32 -15.67
CA ASN A 431 17.87 1.28 -16.71
C ASN A 431 19.05 0.81 -17.57
N ASN A 432 19.79 -0.20 -17.11
CA ASN A 432 20.98 -0.73 -17.78
C ASN A 432 20.72 -1.98 -18.63
N ASN A 433 19.49 -2.51 -18.58
CA ASN A 433 18.99 -3.62 -19.41
C ASN A 433 17.95 -3.09 -20.39
#